data_AF-A0A1V6CBG3-F1
#
_entry.id   AF-A0A1V6CBG3-F1
#
_cell.length_a   1.000
_cell.length_b   1.000
_cell.length_c   1.000
_cell.angle_alpha   90.00
_cell.angle_beta   90.00
_cell.angle_gamma   90.00
#
_symmetry.space_group_name_H-M   'P 1'
#
loop_
_entity.id
_entity.type
_entity.pdbx_description
1 polymer ?
#
loop_
_entity_poly.entity_id
_entity_poly.type
_entity_poly.pdbx_seq_one_letter_code
_entity_poly.pdbx_strand_id
1 'polypeptide(L)'
;MYRGVSLPQDREKIESANLRYDITVLSPGKIGKEYVKTIGHYHPKTPGGEAYPEIYEVLFGNALFFLQDWNMGDAVVIEAGRGAQVLIPPGYGHVTINPSEDFLVTANVISSKFTSEYGVFREHHGGCYYCIERENEEAWVMNSSYYKHPPLRFLGPTEMPVLNGLFGSLYESLVKDPKIFVCMNIPEMCPAF
;
A
#
# COMPACT_ATOMS: atom_id res chain seq x y z
N MET A 1 -5.65 12.16 3.26
CA MET A 1 -6.09 10.80 3.63
C MET A 1 -7.32 10.92 4.50
N TYR A 2 -8.37 10.18 4.16
CA TYR A 2 -9.64 10.09 4.86
C TYR A 2 -9.72 8.70 5.49
N ARG A 3 -9.83 8.62 6.82
CA ARG A 3 -9.78 7.34 7.54
C ARG A 3 -11.17 6.86 7.94
N GLY A 4 -11.41 5.55 7.86
CA GLY A 4 -12.67 4.93 8.29
C GLY A 4 -13.89 5.38 7.48
N VAL A 5 -13.70 5.60 6.18
CA VAL A 5 -14.78 6.00 5.27
C VAL A 5 -15.77 4.84 5.14
N SER A 6 -17.03 5.11 5.45
CA SER A 6 -18.13 4.14 5.33
C SER A 6 -19.45 4.86 5.12
N LEU A 7 -20.39 4.18 4.48
CA LEU A 7 -21.79 4.57 4.52
C LEU A 7 -22.34 4.31 5.94
N PRO A 8 -23.27 5.14 6.44
CA PRO A 8 -23.78 5.00 7.80
C PRO A 8 -24.30 3.59 8.13
N GLN A 9 -24.95 2.92 7.19
CA GLN A 9 -25.49 1.57 7.37
C GLN A 9 -24.44 0.46 7.45
N ASP A 10 -23.23 0.69 6.92
CA ASP A 10 -22.18 -0.34 6.85
C ASP A 10 -21.19 -0.25 8.03
N ARG A 11 -21.18 0.90 8.72
CA ARG A 11 -20.18 1.27 9.72
C ARG A 11 -20.04 0.23 10.83
N GLU A 12 -21.14 -0.16 11.46
CA GLU A 12 -21.12 -1.14 12.56
C GLU A 12 -20.56 -2.49 12.11
N LYS A 13 -20.91 -2.93 10.88
CA LYS A 13 -20.42 -4.18 10.30
C LYS A 13 -18.90 -4.16 10.08
N ILE A 14 -18.37 -3.04 9.57
CA ILE A 14 -16.93 -2.87 9.34
C ILE A 14 -16.17 -2.78 10.67
N GLU A 15 -16.65 -1.95 11.60
CA GLU A 15 -16.00 -1.71 12.89
C GLU A 15 -16.00 -2.98 13.76
N SER A 16 -17.11 -3.73 13.82
CA SER A 16 -17.19 -5.01 14.56
C SER A 16 -16.28 -6.09 13.98
N ALA A 17 -15.95 -6.02 12.68
CA ALA A 17 -14.94 -6.86 12.06
C ALA A 17 -13.49 -6.43 12.34
N ASN A 18 -13.28 -5.33 13.09
CA ASN A 18 -11.97 -4.70 13.32
C ASN A 18 -11.24 -4.34 12.01
N LEU A 19 -12.00 -3.92 11.01
CA LEU A 19 -11.46 -3.46 9.74
C LEU A 19 -11.66 -1.95 9.62
N ARG A 20 -10.88 -1.34 8.75
CA ARG A 20 -10.97 0.07 8.39
C ARG A 20 -10.82 0.20 6.87
N TYR A 21 -11.69 1.00 6.27
CA TYR A 21 -11.58 1.40 4.87
C TYR A 21 -11.13 2.86 4.81
N ASP A 22 -9.99 3.13 4.20
CA ASP A 22 -9.43 4.47 4.06
C ASP A 22 -9.41 4.88 2.59
N ILE A 23 -9.42 6.19 2.32
CA ILE A 23 -9.23 6.77 0.99
C ILE A 23 -8.07 7.76 1.03
N THR A 24 -7.17 7.66 0.07
CA THR A 24 -6.07 8.61 -0.13
C THR A 24 -6.19 9.28 -1.49
N VAL A 25 -6.02 10.60 -1.50
CA VAL A 25 -5.95 11.41 -2.71
C VAL A 25 -4.56 12.04 -2.76
N LEU A 26 -3.84 11.80 -3.84
CA LEU A 26 -2.54 12.39 -4.14
C LEU A 26 -2.70 13.32 -5.34
N SER A 27 -2.27 14.56 -5.18
CA SER A 27 -2.20 15.51 -6.30
C SER A 27 -1.13 15.08 -7.31
N PRO A 28 -1.26 15.44 -8.59
CA PRO A 28 -0.16 15.32 -9.53
C PRO A 28 0.99 16.26 -9.18
N GLY A 29 2.16 15.97 -9.74
CA GLY A 29 3.32 16.84 -9.69
C GLY A 29 4.53 16.21 -9.02
N LYS A 30 5.54 17.06 -8.80
CA LYS A 30 6.86 16.67 -8.32
C LYS A 30 7.37 17.65 -7.26
N ILE A 31 8.20 17.17 -6.35
CA ILE A 31 9.05 17.99 -5.47
C ILE A 31 10.47 17.89 -6.00
N GLY A 32 10.95 18.97 -6.62
CA GLY A 32 12.17 18.90 -7.44
C GLY A 32 11.93 17.96 -8.63
N LYS A 33 12.64 16.83 -8.66
CA LYS A 33 12.44 15.79 -9.69
C LYS A 33 11.62 14.59 -9.21
N GLU A 34 11.37 14.49 -7.90
CA GLU A 34 10.71 13.32 -7.34
C GLU A 34 9.19 13.44 -7.45
N TYR A 35 8.53 12.38 -7.91
CA TYR A 35 7.07 12.35 -8.00
C TYR A 35 6.41 12.45 -6.61
N VAL A 36 5.25 13.11 -6.55
CA VAL A 36 4.46 13.22 -5.33
C VAL A 36 4.09 11.82 -4.83
N LYS A 37 4.28 11.59 -3.53
CA LYS A 37 4.11 10.30 -2.89
C LYS A 37 3.63 10.43 -1.44
N THR A 38 3.17 9.33 -0.86
CA THR A 38 2.95 9.25 0.59
C THR A 38 4.28 9.22 1.35
N ILE A 39 4.26 9.46 2.66
CA ILE A 39 5.47 9.45 3.50
C ILE A 39 6.14 8.06 3.51
N GLY A 40 5.34 7.01 3.46
CA GLY A 40 5.75 5.64 3.69
C GLY A 40 5.76 5.22 5.15
N HIS A 41 5.57 3.94 5.40
CA HIS A 41 5.57 3.36 6.75
C HIS A 41 5.66 1.84 6.73
N TYR A 42 5.97 1.26 7.89
CA TYR A 42 5.78 -0.15 8.18
C TYR A 42 4.55 -0.38 9.05
N HIS A 43 4.10 -1.63 9.08
CA HIS A 43 3.12 -2.10 10.04
C HIS A 43 3.80 -2.87 11.17
N PRO A 44 3.33 -2.70 12.42
CA PRO A 44 3.87 -3.43 13.56
C PRO A 44 3.54 -4.93 13.44
N LYS A 45 4.31 -5.75 14.16
CA LYS A 45 4.05 -7.18 14.33
C LYS A 45 2.87 -7.43 15.28
N THR A 46 2.08 -8.45 14.99
CA THR A 46 1.14 -9.04 15.96
C THR A 46 1.93 -9.74 17.07
N PRO A 47 1.28 -10.11 18.19
CA PRO A 47 1.88 -11.03 19.16
C PRO A 47 2.31 -12.38 18.55
N GLY A 48 1.74 -12.77 17.41
CA GLY A 48 2.13 -13.97 16.64
C GLY A 48 3.42 -13.80 15.84
N GLY A 49 3.94 -12.57 15.71
CA GLY A 49 5.23 -12.27 15.10
C GLY A 49 5.17 -11.79 13.65
N GLU A 50 4.03 -11.91 13.00
CA GLU A 50 3.80 -11.42 11.63
C GLU A 50 3.25 -10.00 11.63
N ALA A 51 3.69 -9.17 10.67
CA ALA A 51 3.20 -7.80 10.55
C ALA A 51 1.86 -7.73 9.83
N TYR A 52 1.04 -6.75 10.19
CA TYR A 52 -0.28 -6.58 9.57
C TYR A 52 -0.15 -6.32 8.05
N PRO A 53 -0.91 -7.02 7.19
CA PRO A 53 -0.99 -6.72 5.77
C PRO A 53 -1.99 -5.59 5.48
N GLU A 54 -2.06 -5.19 4.22
CA GLU A 54 -3.01 -4.19 3.73
C GLU A 54 -3.37 -4.46 2.27
N ILE A 55 -4.63 -4.26 1.88
CA ILE A 55 -5.05 -4.37 0.48
C ILE A 55 -5.45 -3.00 -0.02
N TYR A 56 -4.88 -2.57 -1.14
CA TYR A 56 -5.24 -1.37 -1.87
C TYR A 56 -6.15 -1.66 -3.05
N GLU A 57 -6.92 -0.66 -3.46
CA GLU A 57 -7.59 -0.54 -4.75
C GLU A 57 -7.29 0.84 -5.35
N VAL A 58 -7.01 0.91 -6.64
CA VAL A 58 -6.88 2.18 -7.36
C VAL A 58 -8.24 2.62 -7.86
N LEU A 59 -8.82 3.67 -7.25
CA LEU A 59 -10.13 4.19 -7.64
C LEU A 59 -10.06 5.09 -8.87
N PHE A 60 -8.96 5.84 -9.02
CA PHE A 60 -8.71 6.73 -10.14
C PHE A 60 -7.21 6.97 -10.35
N GLY A 61 -6.78 7.12 -11.60
CA GLY A 61 -5.37 7.31 -11.97
C GLY A 61 -4.58 6.01 -12.07
N ASN A 62 -3.25 6.13 -12.06
CA ASN A 62 -2.30 5.02 -12.02
C ASN A 62 -1.37 5.21 -10.81
N ALA A 63 -1.20 4.15 -10.01
CA ALA A 63 -0.33 4.13 -8.85
C ALA A 63 0.94 3.35 -9.13
N LEU A 64 2.03 3.78 -8.52
CA LEU A 64 3.17 2.91 -8.24
C LEU A 64 3.20 2.66 -6.73
N PHE A 65 3.09 1.38 -6.35
CA PHE A 65 3.32 0.95 -4.98
C PHE A 65 4.77 0.49 -4.86
N PHE A 66 5.59 1.29 -4.19
CA PHE A 66 6.96 0.91 -3.85
C PHE A 66 6.97 0.21 -2.50
N LEU A 67 7.51 -1.00 -2.44
CA LEU A 67 7.58 -1.86 -1.27
C LEU A 67 9.03 -2.20 -0.96
N GLN A 68 9.36 -2.31 0.33
CA GLN A 68 10.63 -2.82 0.82
C GLN A 68 10.42 -3.64 2.10
N ASP A 69 11.15 -4.74 2.25
CA ASP A 69 11.08 -5.53 3.49
C ASP A 69 11.93 -4.88 4.60
N TRP A 70 11.71 -5.26 5.86
CA TRP A 70 12.46 -4.70 6.99
C TRP A 70 13.98 -4.91 6.91
N ASN A 71 14.44 -6.01 6.31
CA ASN A 71 15.86 -6.40 6.33
C ASN A 71 16.66 -5.87 5.13
N MET A 72 16.03 -5.06 4.25
CA MET A 72 16.61 -4.69 2.96
C MET A 72 17.09 -5.93 2.20
N GLY A 73 16.28 -6.99 2.22
CA GLY A 73 16.42 -8.19 1.40
C GLY A 73 15.71 -8.07 0.06
N ASP A 74 14.61 -7.30 0.00
CA ASP A 74 13.78 -7.17 -1.20
C ASP A 74 13.23 -5.75 -1.39
N ALA A 75 13.07 -5.36 -2.65
CA ALA A 75 12.49 -4.09 -3.06
C ALA A 75 11.68 -4.27 -4.34
N VAL A 76 10.42 -3.82 -4.32
CA VAL A 76 9.44 -4.12 -5.37
C VAL A 76 8.65 -2.88 -5.74
N VAL A 77 8.40 -2.70 -7.02
CA VAL A 77 7.44 -1.74 -7.55
C VAL A 77 6.28 -2.51 -8.16
N ILE A 78 5.06 -2.15 -7.77
CA ILE A 78 3.85 -2.69 -8.37
C ILE A 78 3.14 -1.52 -9.07
N GLU A 79 3.04 -1.60 -10.39
CA GLU A 79 2.29 -0.64 -11.18
C GLU A 79 0.83 -1.08 -11.27
N ALA A 80 -0.10 -0.20 -10.92
CA ALA A 80 -1.51 -0.53 -10.82
C ALA A 80 -2.38 0.62 -11.34
N GLY A 81 -3.17 0.34 -12.37
CA GLY A 81 -4.17 1.26 -12.90
C GLY A 81 -5.53 1.15 -12.21
N ARG A 82 -6.47 2.01 -12.60
CA ARG A 82 -7.84 2.00 -12.07
C ARG A 82 -8.49 0.62 -12.05
N GLY A 83 -9.07 0.26 -10.91
CA GLY A 83 -9.73 -1.02 -10.63
C GLY A 83 -8.77 -2.14 -10.21
N ALA A 84 -7.45 -1.93 -10.35
CA ALA A 84 -6.48 -2.89 -9.84
C ALA A 84 -6.49 -2.90 -8.31
N GLN A 85 -6.39 -4.11 -7.76
CA GLN A 85 -6.22 -4.35 -6.34
C GLN A 85 -4.80 -4.86 -6.09
N VAL A 86 -4.20 -4.47 -4.96
CA VAL A 86 -2.80 -4.79 -4.63
C VAL A 86 -2.70 -5.16 -3.17
N LEU A 87 -2.10 -6.32 -2.86
CA LEU A 87 -1.73 -6.70 -1.50
C LEU A 87 -0.37 -6.11 -1.16
N ILE A 88 -0.30 -5.37 -0.05
CA ILE A 88 0.93 -5.14 0.70
C ILE A 88 1.09 -6.31 1.68
N PRO A 89 2.07 -7.20 1.46
CA PRO A 89 2.25 -8.39 2.27
C PRO A 89 2.79 -8.06 3.67
N PRO A 90 2.62 -8.98 4.63
CA PRO A 90 3.26 -8.89 5.94
C PRO A 90 4.76 -8.61 5.84
N GLY A 91 5.23 -7.66 6.64
CA GLY A 91 6.66 -7.35 6.79
C GLY A 91 7.21 -6.34 5.80
N TYR A 92 6.41 -5.90 4.82
CA TYR A 92 6.82 -4.86 3.87
C TYR A 92 6.33 -3.48 4.32
N GLY A 93 7.25 -2.53 4.28
CA GLY A 93 6.94 -1.11 4.29
C GLY A 93 6.60 -0.67 2.88
N HIS A 94 5.73 0.32 2.75
CA HIS A 94 5.24 0.72 1.44
C HIS A 94 5.06 2.23 1.30
N VAL A 95 5.17 2.70 0.07
CA VAL A 95 4.92 4.07 -0.38
C VAL A 95 4.01 3.99 -1.61
N THR A 96 3.04 4.90 -1.70
CA THR A 96 2.21 5.08 -2.89
C THR A 96 2.65 6.35 -3.60
N ILE A 97 2.99 6.23 -4.87
CA ILE A 97 3.54 7.30 -5.70
C ILE A 97 2.54 7.60 -6.83
N ASN A 98 2.31 8.88 -7.10
CA ASN A 98 1.57 9.34 -8.27
C ASN A 98 2.56 9.76 -9.36
N PRO A 99 2.82 8.92 -10.38
CA PRO A 99 3.72 9.27 -11.48
C PRO A 99 3.05 10.16 -12.55
N SER A 100 1.77 10.48 -12.40
CA SER A 100 0.96 11.08 -13.46
C SER A 100 0.74 12.59 -13.30
N GLU A 101 0.26 13.22 -14.37
CA GLU A 101 -0.12 14.63 -14.42
C GLU A 101 -1.60 14.87 -13.99
N ASP A 102 -2.30 13.84 -13.50
CA ASP A 102 -3.64 13.95 -12.91
C ASP A 102 -3.66 13.41 -11.47
N PHE A 103 -4.78 13.58 -10.77
CA PHE A 103 -4.96 13.04 -9.43
C PHE A 103 -4.84 11.52 -9.42
N LEU A 104 -4.30 11.00 -8.32
CA LEU A 104 -4.36 9.59 -7.96
C LEU A 104 -5.29 9.43 -6.75
N VAL A 105 -6.28 8.54 -6.86
CA VAL A 105 -7.17 8.19 -5.76
C VAL A 105 -7.06 6.70 -5.50
N THR A 106 -6.68 6.34 -4.29
CA THR A 106 -6.62 4.96 -3.83
C THR A 106 -7.54 4.76 -2.62
N ALA A 107 -8.01 3.54 -2.46
CA ALA A 107 -8.61 3.06 -1.24
C ALA A 107 -7.81 1.90 -0.67
N ASN A 108 -7.97 1.64 0.61
CA ASN A 108 -7.34 0.50 1.26
C ASN A 108 -8.21 -0.09 2.37
N VAL A 109 -8.12 -1.40 2.55
CA VAL A 109 -8.67 -2.14 3.69
C VAL A 109 -7.51 -2.64 4.55
N ILE A 110 -7.62 -2.36 5.84
CA ILE A 110 -6.58 -2.60 6.83
C ILE A 110 -7.22 -2.96 8.18
N SER A 111 -6.47 -3.59 9.08
CA SER A 111 -6.95 -3.79 10.45
C SER A 111 -7.00 -2.48 11.22
N SER A 112 -8.05 -2.30 12.01
CA SER A 112 -8.15 -1.18 12.95
C SER A 112 -7.36 -1.40 14.25
N LYS A 113 -6.75 -2.57 14.43
CA LYS A 113 -6.04 -2.96 15.67
C LYS A 113 -4.63 -2.40 15.81
N PHE A 114 -4.15 -1.65 14.82
CA PHE A 114 -2.79 -1.12 14.85
C PHE A 114 -2.68 0.34 14.38
N THR A 115 -1.52 0.90 14.65
CA THR A 115 -1.08 2.21 14.17
C THR A 115 0.23 2.07 13.41
N SER A 116 0.34 2.76 12.28
CA SER A 116 1.50 2.70 11.38
C SER A 116 2.80 3.20 12.04
N GLU A 117 3.92 2.55 11.71
CA GLU A 117 5.27 2.87 12.18
C GLU A 117 6.02 3.70 11.13
N TYR A 118 6.02 5.03 11.31
CA TYR A 118 6.64 5.97 10.35
C TYR A 118 8.13 6.20 10.58
N GLY A 119 8.73 5.67 11.64
CA GLY A 119 10.08 6.04 12.12
C GLY A 119 11.15 5.89 11.04
N VAL A 120 11.30 4.68 10.50
CA VAL A 120 12.33 4.36 9.49
C VAL A 120 12.20 5.24 8.25
N PHE A 121 11.00 5.37 7.68
CA PHE A 121 10.77 6.21 6.49
C PHE A 121 11.03 7.69 6.76
N ARG A 122 10.72 8.20 7.97
CA ARG A 122 11.01 9.60 8.33
C ARG A 122 12.50 9.84 8.49
N GLU A 123 13.21 8.94 9.17
CA GLU A 123 14.66 9.03 9.40
C GLU A 123 15.43 9.00 8.07
N HIS A 124 15.00 8.14 7.14
CA HIS A 124 15.64 8.02 5.82
C HIS A 124 15.03 8.91 4.74
N HIS A 125 14.06 9.77 5.07
CA HIS A 125 13.36 10.67 4.15
C HIS A 125 12.61 9.98 2.99
N GLY A 126 12.22 8.72 3.15
CA GLY A 126 11.53 7.94 2.14
C GLY A 126 11.94 6.47 2.18
N GLY A 127 11.68 5.75 1.10
CA GLY A 127 12.13 4.38 0.93
C GLY A 127 13.58 4.28 0.45
N CYS A 128 14.08 3.06 0.26
CA CYS A 128 15.45 2.82 -0.20
C CYS A 128 15.66 3.23 -1.67
N TYR A 129 14.59 3.50 -2.41
CA TYR A 129 14.64 4.17 -3.71
C TYR A 129 13.67 5.35 -3.77
N TYR A 130 14.01 6.33 -4.61
CA TYR A 130 13.15 7.42 -5.03
C TYR A 130 12.75 7.22 -6.49
N CYS A 131 11.48 7.49 -6.80
CA CYS A 131 10.98 7.55 -8.17
C CYS A 131 11.02 9.00 -8.64
N ILE A 132 11.83 9.29 -9.66
CA ILE A 132 12.08 10.64 -10.17
C ILE A 132 11.80 10.72 -11.66
N GLU A 133 11.60 11.94 -12.15
CA GLU A 133 11.66 12.25 -13.56
C GLU A 133 13.10 12.51 -14.01
N ARG A 134 13.53 11.82 -15.07
CA ARG A 134 14.77 12.07 -15.78
C ARG A 134 14.53 11.98 -17.27
N GLU A 135 14.89 13.03 -18.00
CA GLU A 135 14.74 13.07 -19.47
C GLU A 135 13.30 12.82 -19.94
N ASN A 136 12.32 13.28 -19.15
CA ASN A 136 10.86 13.08 -19.33
C ASN A 136 10.39 11.63 -19.17
N GLU A 137 11.20 10.76 -18.55
CA GLU A 137 10.85 9.39 -18.23
C GLU A 137 10.97 9.14 -16.73
N GLU A 138 10.28 8.09 -16.26
CA GLU A 138 10.46 7.57 -14.92
C GLU A 138 11.86 6.96 -14.74
N ALA A 139 12.52 7.30 -13.63
CA ALA A 139 13.77 6.69 -13.23
C ALA A 139 13.79 6.42 -11.72
N TRP A 140 14.40 5.32 -11.33
CA TRP A 140 14.59 4.94 -9.93
C TRP A 140 16.02 5.23 -9.50
N VAL A 141 16.16 6.00 -8.42
CA VAL A 141 17.47 6.36 -7.85
C VAL A 141 17.59 5.86 -6.42
N MET A 142 18.76 5.33 -6.08
CA MET A 142 19.03 4.83 -4.73
C MET A 142 19.02 5.98 -3.73
N ASN A 143 18.33 5.78 -2.62
CA ASN A 143 18.38 6.69 -1.48
C ASN A 143 19.65 6.41 -0.66
N SER A 144 20.61 7.33 -0.69
CA SER A 144 21.91 7.19 -0.01
C SER A 144 21.80 7.16 1.53
N SER A 145 20.63 7.45 2.10
CA SER A 145 20.39 7.30 3.53
C SER A 145 20.32 5.83 3.96
N TYR A 146 20.04 4.90 3.04
CA TYR A 146 20.06 3.47 3.30
C TYR A 146 21.45 2.88 3.04
N TYR A 147 21.86 1.93 3.90
CA TYR A 147 23.17 1.25 3.79
C TYR A 147 23.19 0.14 2.73
N LYS A 148 22.02 -0.32 2.28
CA LYS A 148 21.85 -1.44 1.35
C LYS A 148 20.65 -1.20 0.45
N HIS A 149 20.77 -1.61 -0.81
CA HIS A 149 19.76 -1.48 -1.84
C HIS A 149 19.55 -2.83 -2.54
N PRO A 150 18.47 -3.56 -2.24
CA PRO A 150 18.11 -4.75 -3.02
C PRO A 150 17.90 -4.40 -4.49
N PRO A 151 18.14 -5.34 -5.43
CA PRO A 151 17.73 -5.15 -6.81
C PRO A 151 16.23 -4.85 -6.89
N LEU A 152 15.87 -3.82 -7.65
CA LEU A 152 14.47 -3.41 -7.79
C LEU A 152 13.74 -4.36 -8.76
N ARG A 153 12.63 -4.93 -8.32
CA ARG A 153 11.76 -5.78 -9.14
C ARG A 153 10.48 -5.03 -9.51
N PHE A 154 9.92 -5.33 -10.67
CA PHE A 154 8.67 -4.74 -11.16
C PHE A 154 7.65 -5.84 -11.37
N LEU A 155 6.47 -5.70 -10.76
CA LEU A 155 5.38 -6.66 -10.84
C LEU A 155 4.07 -5.98 -11.27
N GLY A 156 3.15 -6.77 -11.83
CA GLY A 156 1.77 -6.36 -12.06
C GLY A 156 0.81 -6.81 -10.95
N PRO A 157 -0.40 -6.23 -10.85
CA PRO A 157 -1.37 -6.56 -9.80
C PRO A 157 -1.96 -7.97 -9.93
N THR A 158 -1.97 -8.53 -11.14
CA THR A 158 -2.54 -9.85 -11.45
C THR A 158 -1.73 -11.03 -10.90
N GLU A 159 -0.54 -10.77 -10.36
CA GLU A 159 0.35 -11.81 -9.83
C GLU A 159 0.03 -12.19 -8.37
N MET A 160 -1.10 -11.73 -7.82
CA MET A 160 -1.47 -11.90 -6.40
C MET A 160 -2.73 -12.77 -6.20
N PRO A 161 -2.60 -14.09 -5.95
CA PRO A 161 -3.73 -15.01 -5.81
C PRO A 161 -4.74 -14.67 -4.70
N VAL A 162 -4.33 -13.91 -3.68
CA VAL A 162 -5.18 -13.49 -2.55
C VAL A 162 -6.39 -12.67 -3.01
N LEU A 163 -6.32 -12.03 -4.17
CA LEU A 163 -7.35 -11.14 -4.70
C LEU A 163 -8.49 -11.89 -5.40
N ASN A 164 -8.34 -13.20 -5.64
CA ASN A 164 -9.32 -14.00 -6.40
C ASN A 164 -10.69 -14.15 -5.71
N GLY A 165 -10.78 -13.87 -4.41
CA GLY A 165 -12.04 -13.89 -3.65
C GLY A 165 -12.78 -12.55 -3.62
N LEU A 166 -12.15 -11.47 -4.11
CA LEU A 166 -12.76 -10.15 -4.15
C LEU A 166 -13.75 -10.07 -5.31
N PHE A 167 -14.86 -9.36 -5.10
CA PHE A 167 -15.85 -9.11 -6.13
C PHE A 167 -16.12 -7.61 -6.23
N GLY A 168 -16.21 -7.11 -7.46
CA GLY A 168 -16.38 -5.67 -7.70
C GLY A 168 -15.25 -4.86 -7.07
N SER A 169 -15.62 -3.74 -6.45
CA SER A 169 -14.70 -2.89 -5.69
C SER A 169 -14.33 -3.48 -4.33
N LEU A 170 -13.26 -2.95 -3.75
CA LEU A 170 -12.79 -3.31 -2.42
C LEU A 170 -13.84 -2.95 -1.34
N TYR A 171 -14.54 -1.82 -1.52
CA TYR A 171 -15.61 -1.41 -0.61
C TYR A 171 -16.80 -2.37 -0.67
N GLU A 172 -17.25 -2.72 -1.88
CA GLU A 172 -18.33 -3.71 -2.06
C GLU A 172 -17.95 -5.03 -1.40
N SER A 173 -16.73 -5.51 -1.67
CA SER A 173 -16.16 -6.72 -1.04
C SER A 173 -16.23 -6.68 0.47
N LEU A 174 -15.78 -5.57 1.07
CA LEU A 174 -15.78 -5.36 2.50
C LEU A 174 -17.20 -5.41 3.09
N VAL A 175 -18.17 -4.74 2.46
CA VAL A 175 -19.53 -4.66 3.02
C VAL A 175 -20.36 -5.92 2.80
N LYS A 176 -20.12 -6.71 1.75
CA LYS A 176 -20.84 -7.99 1.56
C LYS A 176 -20.34 -9.04 2.56
N ASP A 177 -19.03 -9.26 2.60
CA ASP A 177 -18.44 -10.25 3.51
C ASP A 177 -17.07 -9.82 4.04
N PRO A 178 -17.02 -9.14 5.21
CA PRO A 178 -15.78 -8.75 5.86
C PRO A 178 -14.82 -9.92 6.14
N LYS A 179 -15.32 -11.17 6.18
CA LYS A 179 -14.48 -12.35 6.46
C LYS A 179 -13.48 -12.64 5.35
N ILE A 180 -13.71 -12.13 4.14
CA ILE A 180 -12.73 -12.20 3.05
C ILE A 180 -11.41 -11.53 3.46
N PHE A 181 -11.49 -10.51 4.33
CA PHE A 181 -10.35 -9.75 4.84
C PHE A 181 -9.81 -10.28 6.17
N VAL A 182 -10.07 -11.55 6.53
CA VAL A 182 -9.61 -12.13 7.81
C VAL A 182 -8.09 -12.02 7.98
N CYS A 183 -7.32 -12.13 6.90
CA CYS A 183 -5.86 -11.99 6.92
C CYS A 183 -5.39 -10.60 7.34
N MET A 184 -6.21 -9.55 7.20
CA MET A 184 -5.90 -8.22 7.73
C MET A 184 -5.79 -8.25 9.25
N ASN A 185 -6.55 -9.10 9.93
CA ASN A 185 -6.53 -9.24 11.39
C ASN A 185 -5.68 -10.41 11.89
N ILE A 186 -5.42 -11.40 11.03
CA ILE A 186 -4.65 -12.62 11.32
C ILE A 186 -3.63 -12.78 10.18
N PRO A 187 -2.50 -12.07 10.22
CA PRO A 187 -1.52 -12.03 9.13
C PRO A 187 -0.97 -13.40 8.72
N GLU A 188 -0.98 -14.38 9.62
CA GLU A 188 -0.57 -15.77 9.37
C GLU A 188 -1.48 -16.48 8.35
N MET A 189 -2.69 -15.95 8.12
CA MET A 189 -3.62 -16.41 7.09
C MET A 189 -3.42 -15.67 5.76
N CYS A 190 -2.50 -14.71 5.68
CA CYS A 190 -2.16 -14.04 4.44
C CYS A 190 -1.31 -15.00 3.57
N PRO A 191 -1.63 -15.14 2.27
CA PRO A 191 -0.79 -15.92 1.37
C PRO A 191 0.63 -15.36 1.29
N ALA A 192 1.60 -16.24 1.02
CA ALA A 192 2.97 -15.84 0.75
C ALA A 192 3.03 -14.94 -0.49
N PHE A 193 3.92 -13.95 -0.42
CA PHE A 193 4.24 -12.99 -1.48
C PHE A 193 5.38 -13.50 -2.36
#